data_AF-A0A2S7F3P8-F1
#
_entry.id   AF-A0A2S7F3P8-F1
#
_cell.length_a   1.000
_cell.length_b   1.000
_cell.length_c   1.000
_cell.angle_alpha   90.00
_cell.angle_beta   90.00
_cell.angle_gamma   90.00
#
_symmetry.space_group_name_H-M   'P 1'
#
loop_
_entity.id
_entity.type
_entity.pdbx_description
1 polymer ?
#
loop_
_entity_poly.entity_id
_entity_poly.type
_entity_poly.pdbx_seq_one_letter_code
_entity_poly.pdbx_strand_id
1 'polypeptide(L)'
;MTSPDAPSLRPTGSARLHPRAALLALAYALGLLAMALYALHVGRQLGPNGPALARLTPALIAAALLVAALYWAGLRLAPAPSPRVVQALQALGEGRCEQRLDPAGHGADATLLRALHTAQARLAARQAETEAELRRGRFVLQALDDLDTMVRIADDDGRVHFANRKLLQMLRAIEPDVQRFRPEFRAEQFVGGSIGDIYPDSQAAIERMRALTGSKRVRAPFFGRQIDFVYSPIAGADGVRLGTIAQWEEVTAQVEAEQALTTVIEAAAHGDFSRRLDTAAMGGVLKALAEGVNRICDSVESNLAALASALTALAEGDLTHRIAGDAQGVFAQLHEDTNRTVAKLTEIIVGIQGAVEAIRRASMEIAAGNTDLSDRTEQQAASLEETASAMEELTSAVKHNADNAQQANGLVHSTGEIAQSGGKVMDEVVATMSAISASSRRIGEIIGVIDGIAFQTNILALNAAVEAARAGEQGRGFAVVAAEVRSLARRSADAAKEIKTLIEDSTQKVTQGSALVNQAGTTMGEIVTSVKRVTDLMGEISGASTEQSSGIEQVNRTVMQLDEVTQRNAALVEEATAAARSLEEQAGGLATAVAVFRIEPARAAHAGGGNVTPLLRSASS
;
A
#
# COMPACT_ATOMS: atom_id res chain seq x y z
N MET A 1 -63.61 -35.48 -34.75
CA MET A 1 -65.07 -35.66 -34.85
C MET A 1 -65.36 -36.24 -36.22
N THR A 2 -65.70 -37.52 -36.24
CA THR A 2 -66.12 -38.30 -37.40
C THR A 2 -67.50 -37.83 -37.86
N SER A 3 -67.65 -37.56 -39.15
CA SER A 3 -68.94 -37.24 -39.78
C SER A 3 -69.54 -38.55 -40.34
N PRO A 4 -70.80 -38.89 -40.01
CA PRO A 4 -71.49 -40.04 -40.58
C PRO A 4 -72.43 -39.66 -41.74
N ASP A 5 -72.67 -40.65 -42.59
CA ASP A 5 -73.88 -40.93 -43.38
C ASP A 5 -74.32 -39.98 -44.50
N ALA A 6 -74.07 -40.44 -45.74
CA ALA A 6 -74.79 -40.04 -46.94
C ALA A 6 -75.81 -41.13 -47.34
N PRO A 7 -77.11 -40.83 -47.53
CA PRO A 7 -78.08 -41.80 -48.02
C PRO A 7 -78.22 -41.78 -49.55
N SER A 8 -78.27 -42.98 -50.13
CA SER A 8 -78.53 -43.27 -51.55
C SER A 8 -79.99 -43.03 -51.94
N LEU A 9 -80.24 -42.27 -53.02
CA LEU A 9 -81.56 -42.09 -53.64
C LEU A 9 -81.63 -42.85 -54.98
N ARG A 10 -82.45 -43.91 -55.03
CA ARG A 10 -82.93 -44.56 -56.27
C ARG A 10 -84.19 -43.83 -56.77
N PRO A 11 -84.38 -43.61 -58.09
CA PRO A 11 -85.64 -43.10 -58.62
C PRO A 11 -86.65 -44.23 -58.89
N THR A 12 -87.82 -44.16 -58.26
CA THR A 12 -89.06 -44.86 -58.62
C THR A 12 -90.07 -43.85 -59.15
N GLY A 13 -90.75 -44.15 -60.27
CA GLY A 13 -91.85 -43.31 -60.75
C GLY A 13 -92.15 -43.43 -62.23
N SER A 14 -92.83 -44.50 -62.63
CA SER A 14 -93.49 -44.64 -63.94
C SER A 14 -94.61 -43.60 -64.07
N ALA A 15 -94.44 -42.61 -64.95
CA ALA A 15 -95.45 -41.59 -65.24
C ALA A 15 -96.65 -42.19 -65.99
N ARG A 16 -97.83 -42.11 -65.38
CA ARG A 16 -99.12 -42.44 -66.01
C ARG A 16 -99.45 -41.37 -67.07
N LEU A 17 -99.88 -41.82 -68.26
CA LEU A 17 -100.37 -40.95 -69.34
C LEU A 17 -101.61 -40.15 -68.89
N HIS A 18 -101.59 -38.84 -69.16
CA HIS A 18 -102.63 -37.88 -68.80
C HIS A 18 -103.97 -38.16 -69.52
N PRO A 19 -105.14 -37.99 -68.88
CA PRO A 19 -106.47 -38.29 -69.43
C PRO A 19 -106.83 -37.52 -70.72
N ARG A 20 -106.05 -36.50 -71.11
CA ARG A 20 -106.24 -35.71 -72.33
C ARG A 20 -105.69 -36.40 -73.59
N ALA A 21 -104.66 -37.24 -73.47
CA ALA A 21 -104.13 -38.02 -74.58
C ALA A 21 -105.08 -39.16 -74.99
N ALA A 22 -105.79 -39.74 -74.01
CA ALA A 22 -106.80 -40.77 -74.25
C ALA A 22 -108.04 -40.22 -75.00
N LEU A 23 -108.46 -38.98 -74.71
CA LEU A 23 -109.59 -38.33 -75.37
C LEU A 23 -109.32 -38.01 -76.85
N LEU A 24 -108.10 -37.57 -77.19
CA LEU A 24 -107.69 -37.34 -78.57
C LEU A 24 -107.59 -38.63 -79.38
N ALA A 25 -107.11 -39.72 -78.77
CA ALA A 25 -107.08 -41.04 -79.42
C ALA A 25 -108.51 -41.58 -79.68
N LEU A 26 -109.44 -41.37 -78.75
CA LEU A 26 -110.84 -41.80 -78.90
C LEU A 26 -111.57 -41.03 -80.02
N ALA A 27 -111.32 -39.72 -80.14
CA ALA A 27 -111.87 -38.91 -81.23
C ALA A 27 -111.35 -39.35 -82.60
N TYR A 28 -110.07 -39.75 -82.69
CA TYR A 28 -109.47 -40.26 -83.92
C TYR A 28 -110.06 -41.62 -84.33
N ALA A 29 -110.30 -42.51 -83.36
CA ALA A 29 -110.93 -43.81 -83.60
C ALA A 29 -112.39 -43.70 -84.06
N LEU A 30 -113.17 -42.78 -83.47
CA LEU A 30 -114.55 -42.50 -83.90
C LEU A 30 -114.62 -41.95 -85.33
N GLY A 31 -113.66 -41.09 -85.71
CA GLY A 31 -113.55 -40.58 -87.08
C GLY A 31 -113.29 -41.67 -88.11
N LEU A 32 -112.39 -42.61 -87.82
CA LEU A 32 -112.11 -43.76 -88.69
C LEU A 32 -113.31 -44.71 -88.80
N LEU A 33 -114.05 -44.93 -87.71
CA LEU A 33 -115.25 -45.78 -87.70
C LEU A 33 -116.37 -45.20 -88.57
N ALA A 34 -116.58 -43.88 -88.52
CA ALA A 34 -117.55 -43.18 -89.36
C ALA A 34 -117.18 -43.29 -90.86
N MET A 35 -115.88 -43.19 -91.18
CA MET A 35 -115.38 -43.34 -92.55
C MET A 35 -115.59 -44.77 -93.08
N ALA A 36 -115.38 -45.78 -92.25
CA ALA A 36 -115.60 -47.19 -92.61
C ALA A 36 -117.08 -47.54 -92.81
N LEU A 37 -117.97 -47.05 -91.94
CA LEU A 37 -119.42 -47.26 -92.07
C LEU A 37 -120.00 -46.59 -93.33
N TYR A 38 -119.50 -45.41 -93.68
CA TYR A 38 -119.93 -44.72 -94.90
C TYR A 38 -119.42 -45.41 -96.17
N ALA A 39 -118.18 -45.92 -96.17
CA ALA A 39 -117.66 -46.74 -97.26
C ALA A 39 -118.50 -48.02 -97.47
N LEU A 40 -118.99 -48.65 -96.38
CA LEU A 40 -119.90 -49.80 -96.45
C LEU A 40 -121.29 -49.44 -96.99
N HIS A 41 -121.81 -48.25 -96.67
CA HIS A 41 -123.11 -47.79 -97.16
C HIS A 41 -123.08 -47.50 -98.66
N VAL A 42 -122.01 -46.89 -99.16
CA VAL A 42 -121.82 -46.62 -100.60
C VAL A 42 -121.60 -47.93 -101.37
N GLY A 43 -120.88 -48.90 -100.81
CA GLY A 43 -120.67 -50.21 -101.44
C GLY A 43 -121.94 -51.04 -101.66
N ARG A 44 -123.03 -50.80 -100.89
CA ARG A 44 -124.29 -51.54 -101.00
C ARG A 44 -125.23 -51.04 -102.11
N GLN A 45 -125.01 -49.85 -102.68
CA GLN A 45 -125.91 -49.25 -103.67
C GLN A 45 -125.40 -49.32 -105.13
N LEU A 46 -124.26 -49.93 -105.40
CA LEU A 46 -123.68 -49.97 -106.76
C LEU A 46 -123.74 -51.38 -107.36
N GLY A 47 -124.78 -51.62 -108.16
CA GLY A 47 -124.85 -52.69 -109.17
C GLY A 47 -124.06 -52.32 -110.46
N PRO A 48 -123.83 -53.28 -111.37
CA PRO A 48 -122.51 -53.46 -111.99
C PRO A 48 -122.11 -52.58 -113.19
N ASN A 49 -122.80 -51.50 -113.55
CA ASN A 49 -122.47 -50.77 -114.80
C ASN A 49 -122.60 -49.24 -114.70
N GLY A 50 -121.67 -48.57 -114.01
CA GLY A 50 -121.52 -47.10 -114.06
C GLY A 50 -120.32 -46.59 -113.25
N PRO A 51 -119.55 -45.61 -113.76
CA PRO A 51 -118.17 -45.35 -113.32
C PRO A 51 -118.08 -44.72 -111.92
N ALA A 52 -117.35 -45.40 -111.04
CA ALA A 52 -117.28 -45.22 -109.58
C ALA A 52 -116.47 -44.00 -109.08
N LEU A 53 -115.82 -43.22 -109.95
CA LEU A 53 -114.87 -42.19 -109.49
C LEU A 53 -115.49 -40.80 -109.23
N ALA A 54 -116.65 -40.48 -109.81
CA ALA A 54 -117.19 -39.11 -109.78
C ALA A 54 -118.03 -38.76 -108.54
N ARG A 55 -118.29 -39.71 -107.62
CA ARG A 55 -119.16 -39.50 -106.44
C ARG A 55 -118.46 -39.59 -105.08
N LEU A 56 -117.16 -39.90 -105.03
CA LEU A 56 -116.38 -39.99 -103.79
C LEU A 56 -115.67 -38.67 -103.41
N THR A 57 -115.54 -37.73 -104.34
CA THR A 57 -114.81 -36.46 -104.16
C THR A 57 -115.40 -35.50 -103.10
N PRO A 58 -116.72 -35.30 -102.92
CA PRO A 58 -117.20 -34.37 -101.90
C PRO A 58 -117.00 -34.89 -100.46
N ALA A 59 -116.98 -36.21 -100.26
CA ALA A 59 -116.84 -36.81 -98.93
C ALA A 59 -115.41 -36.71 -98.36
N LEU A 60 -114.39 -36.86 -99.22
CA LEU A 60 -112.99 -36.69 -98.81
C LEU A 60 -112.65 -35.24 -98.43
N ILE A 61 -113.28 -34.26 -99.09
CA ILE A 61 -113.10 -32.84 -98.77
C ILE A 61 -113.74 -32.51 -97.41
N ALA A 62 -114.93 -33.05 -97.12
CA ALA A 62 -115.57 -32.84 -95.83
C ALA A 62 -114.76 -33.44 -94.66
N ALA A 63 -114.18 -34.63 -94.83
CA ALA A 63 -113.30 -35.24 -93.84
C ALA A 63 -112.01 -34.44 -93.61
N ALA A 64 -111.39 -33.92 -94.68
CA ALA A 64 -110.20 -33.08 -94.57
C ALA A 64 -110.49 -31.75 -93.85
N LEU A 65 -111.63 -31.11 -94.13
CA LEU A 65 -112.05 -29.89 -93.45
C LEU A 65 -112.35 -30.11 -91.96
N LEU A 66 -112.92 -31.27 -91.58
CA LEU A 66 -113.20 -31.59 -90.18
C LEU A 66 -111.91 -31.82 -89.37
N VAL A 67 -110.92 -32.49 -89.98
CA VAL A 67 -109.59 -32.68 -89.36
C VAL A 67 -108.86 -31.33 -89.23
N ALA A 68 -108.94 -30.46 -90.25
CA ALA A 68 -108.36 -29.12 -90.18
C ALA A 68 -109.05 -28.24 -89.12
N ALA A 69 -110.37 -28.31 -88.98
CA ALA A 69 -111.14 -27.57 -87.97
C ALA A 69 -110.82 -28.04 -86.54
N LEU A 70 -110.66 -29.35 -86.32
CA LEU A 70 -110.29 -29.91 -85.02
C LEU A 70 -108.83 -29.58 -84.65
N TYR A 71 -107.92 -29.54 -85.63
CA TYR A 71 -106.53 -29.10 -85.42
C TYR A 71 -106.46 -27.60 -85.07
N TRP A 72 -107.25 -26.77 -85.75
CA TRP A 72 -107.33 -25.33 -85.50
C TRP A 72 -107.96 -25.01 -84.13
N ALA A 73 -108.96 -25.78 -83.70
CA ALA A 73 -109.54 -25.68 -82.36
C ALA A 73 -108.57 -26.15 -81.25
N GLY A 74 -107.72 -27.14 -81.52
CA GLY A 74 -106.71 -27.64 -80.58
C GLY A 74 -105.58 -26.65 -80.29
N LEU A 75 -105.20 -25.81 -81.25
CA LEU A 75 -104.10 -24.83 -81.10
C LEU A 75 -104.52 -23.49 -80.45
N ARG A 76 -105.82 -23.16 -80.38
CA ARG A 76 -106.30 -21.92 -79.73
C ARG A 76 -106.67 -22.05 -78.24
N LEU A 77 -106.50 -23.24 -77.63
CA LEU A 77 -106.78 -23.49 -76.20
C LEU A 77 -105.55 -23.77 -75.34
N ALA A 78 -104.34 -23.40 -75.78
CA ALA A 78 -103.15 -23.40 -74.91
C ALA A 78 -103.20 -22.17 -73.96
N PRO A 79 -103.11 -22.34 -72.62
CA PRO A 79 -103.09 -21.21 -71.69
C PRO A 79 -101.77 -20.43 -71.81
N ALA A 80 -101.86 -19.10 -71.83
CA ALA A 80 -100.70 -18.21 -71.73
C ALA A 80 -100.00 -18.40 -70.36
N PRO A 81 -98.65 -18.29 -70.26
CA PRO A 81 -97.95 -18.38 -68.98
C PRO A 81 -98.33 -17.19 -68.08
N SER A 82 -98.54 -17.42 -66.78
CA SER A 82 -98.94 -16.34 -65.88
C SER A 82 -97.84 -15.28 -65.72
N PRO A 83 -98.19 -13.99 -65.64
CA PRO A 83 -97.21 -12.89 -65.53
C PRO A 83 -96.28 -13.02 -64.32
N ARG A 84 -96.69 -13.75 -63.27
CA ARG A 84 -95.88 -14.01 -62.06
C ARG A 84 -94.67 -14.90 -62.34
N VAL A 85 -94.78 -15.87 -63.24
CA VAL A 85 -93.65 -16.75 -63.61
C VAL A 85 -92.62 -15.99 -64.45
N VAL A 86 -93.07 -15.11 -65.34
CA VAL A 86 -92.19 -14.28 -66.18
C VAL A 86 -91.41 -13.29 -65.32
N GLN A 87 -92.06 -12.65 -64.33
CA GLN A 87 -91.40 -11.73 -63.40
C GLN A 87 -90.33 -12.43 -62.54
N ALA A 88 -90.60 -13.65 -62.07
CA ALA A 88 -89.65 -14.43 -61.29
C ALA A 88 -88.42 -14.86 -62.11
N LEU A 89 -88.59 -15.20 -63.40
CA LEU A 89 -87.49 -15.53 -64.30
C LEU A 89 -86.66 -14.30 -64.69
N GLN A 90 -87.28 -13.12 -64.87
CA GLN A 90 -86.55 -11.87 -65.11
C GLN A 90 -85.71 -11.44 -63.89
N ALA A 91 -86.25 -11.53 -62.67
CA ALA A 91 -85.49 -11.23 -61.46
C ALA A 91 -84.26 -12.15 -61.28
N LEU A 92 -84.38 -13.41 -61.71
CA LEU A 92 -83.29 -14.40 -61.69
C LEU A 92 -82.23 -14.12 -62.79
N GLY A 93 -82.67 -13.65 -63.97
CA GLY A 93 -81.76 -13.22 -65.04
C GLY A 93 -80.99 -11.93 -64.74
N GLU A 94 -81.53 -11.07 -63.87
CA GLU A 94 -80.91 -9.80 -63.46
C GLU A 94 -80.06 -9.91 -62.18
N GLY A 95 -79.87 -11.12 -61.64
CA GLY A 95 -79.03 -11.33 -60.44
C GLY A 95 -79.65 -10.86 -59.12
N ARG A 96 -80.96 -10.58 -59.08
CA ARG A 96 -81.67 -10.15 -57.87
C ARG A 96 -82.21 -11.35 -57.10
N CYS A 97 -81.33 -12.03 -56.37
CA CYS A 97 -81.68 -13.25 -55.62
C CYS A 97 -82.38 -12.99 -54.26
N GLU A 98 -82.51 -11.74 -53.82
CA GLU A 98 -83.09 -11.38 -52.51
C GLU A 98 -84.62 -11.17 -52.52
N GLN A 99 -85.26 -11.20 -53.69
CA GLN A 99 -86.68 -10.92 -53.81
C GLN A 99 -87.53 -12.13 -53.33
N ARG A 100 -88.34 -11.94 -52.27
CA ARG A 100 -89.16 -13.00 -51.66
C ARG A 100 -90.33 -13.38 -52.56
N LEU A 101 -90.31 -14.58 -53.14
CA LEU A 101 -91.43 -15.16 -53.90
C LEU A 101 -92.37 -15.91 -52.95
N ASP A 102 -93.64 -15.52 -52.87
CA ASP A 102 -94.65 -16.19 -52.02
C ASP A 102 -95.29 -17.37 -52.78
N PRO A 103 -95.09 -18.64 -52.37
CA PRO A 103 -95.50 -19.81 -53.15
C PRO A 103 -96.99 -20.20 -53.01
N ALA A 104 -97.82 -19.35 -52.40
CA ALA A 104 -99.23 -19.66 -52.15
C ALA A 104 -100.09 -19.63 -53.44
N GLY A 105 -100.34 -20.79 -54.03
CA GLY A 105 -101.24 -21.00 -55.17
C GLY A 105 -101.53 -22.48 -55.44
N HIS A 106 -102.67 -22.78 -56.09
CA HIS A 106 -103.07 -24.13 -56.48
C HIS A 106 -103.00 -24.28 -58.01
N GLY A 107 -102.28 -25.29 -58.53
CA GLY A 107 -102.15 -25.57 -59.96
C GLY A 107 -100.70 -25.64 -60.46
N ALA A 108 -100.52 -25.80 -61.79
CA ALA A 108 -99.22 -25.98 -62.44
C ALA A 108 -98.23 -24.81 -62.21
N ASP A 109 -98.74 -23.59 -61.99
CA ASP A 109 -97.94 -22.40 -61.70
C ASP A 109 -97.26 -22.44 -60.32
N ALA A 110 -97.87 -23.11 -59.33
CA ALA A 110 -97.34 -23.18 -57.97
C ALA A 110 -96.15 -24.14 -57.84
N THR A 111 -96.08 -25.16 -58.70
CA THR A 111 -94.95 -26.09 -58.76
C THR A 111 -93.73 -25.42 -59.37
N LEU A 112 -93.93 -24.59 -60.41
CA LEU A 112 -92.87 -23.84 -61.07
C LEU A 112 -92.32 -22.71 -60.19
N LEU A 113 -93.20 -21.97 -59.48
CA LEU A 113 -92.80 -20.95 -58.52
C LEU A 113 -92.01 -21.54 -57.32
N ARG A 114 -92.38 -22.74 -56.84
CA ARG A 114 -91.59 -23.47 -55.82
C ARG A 114 -90.21 -23.88 -56.33
N ALA A 115 -90.10 -24.36 -57.57
CA ALA A 115 -88.81 -24.69 -58.18
C ALA A 115 -87.91 -23.45 -58.33
N LEU A 116 -88.48 -22.32 -58.75
CA LEU A 116 -87.79 -21.02 -58.85
C LEU A 116 -87.32 -20.48 -57.49
N HIS A 117 -88.18 -20.51 -56.46
CA HIS A 117 -87.80 -20.12 -55.10
C HIS A 117 -86.65 -20.99 -54.55
N THR A 118 -86.68 -22.30 -54.81
CA THR A 118 -85.61 -23.23 -54.39
C THR A 118 -84.30 -22.96 -55.13
N ALA A 119 -84.36 -22.58 -56.41
CA ALA A 119 -83.19 -22.18 -57.19
C ALA A 119 -82.57 -20.84 -56.70
N GLN A 120 -83.40 -19.83 -56.41
CA GLN A 120 -82.93 -18.56 -55.83
C GLN A 120 -82.26 -18.75 -54.46
N ALA A 121 -82.86 -19.54 -53.57
CA ALA A 121 -82.29 -19.81 -52.26
C ALA A 121 -80.92 -20.51 -52.35
N ARG A 122 -80.74 -21.44 -53.31
CA ARG A 122 -79.44 -22.09 -53.56
C ARG A 122 -78.40 -21.14 -54.18
N LEU A 123 -78.81 -20.22 -55.05
CA LEU A 123 -77.90 -19.23 -55.63
C LEU A 123 -77.43 -18.20 -54.60
N ALA A 124 -78.36 -17.68 -53.79
CA ALA A 124 -78.05 -16.75 -52.71
C ALA A 124 -77.12 -17.37 -51.66
N ALA A 125 -77.35 -18.64 -51.29
CA ALA A 125 -76.46 -19.37 -50.39
C ALA A 125 -75.05 -19.54 -50.98
N ARG A 126 -74.92 -19.88 -52.28
CA ARG A 126 -73.61 -19.96 -52.95
C ARG A 126 -72.90 -18.61 -53.05
N GLN A 127 -73.62 -17.51 -53.32
CA GLN A 127 -73.03 -16.17 -53.35
C GLN A 127 -72.53 -15.73 -51.97
N ALA A 128 -73.33 -15.92 -50.93
CA ALA A 128 -72.94 -15.58 -49.56
C ALA A 128 -71.74 -16.43 -49.06
N GLU A 129 -71.68 -17.71 -49.43
CA GLU A 129 -70.55 -18.60 -49.12
C GLU A 129 -69.27 -18.15 -49.84
N THR A 130 -69.35 -17.83 -51.14
CA THR A 130 -68.20 -17.34 -51.93
C THR A 130 -67.69 -15.99 -51.41
N GLU A 131 -68.58 -15.06 -51.04
CA GLU A 131 -68.19 -13.77 -50.44
C GLU A 131 -67.61 -13.90 -49.04
N ALA A 132 -68.07 -14.87 -48.25
CA ALA A 132 -67.51 -15.16 -46.93
C ALA A 132 -66.10 -15.75 -47.05
N GLU A 133 -65.85 -16.63 -48.03
CA GLU A 133 -64.51 -17.15 -48.33
C GLU A 133 -63.55 -16.05 -48.80
N LEU A 134 -63.99 -15.16 -49.71
CA LEU A 134 -63.18 -14.02 -50.15
C LEU A 134 -62.88 -13.04 -49.01
N ARG A 135 -63.84 -12.78 -48.11
CA ARG A 135 -63.61 -11.95 -46.92
C ARG A 135 -62.61 -12.58 -45.96
N ARG A 136 -62.71 -13.89 -45.72
CA ARG A 136 -61.72 -14.64 -44.90
C ARG A 136 -60.33 -14.59 -45.52
N GLY A 137 -60.22 -14.82 -46.83
CA GLY A 137 -58.94 -14.73 -47.55
C GLY A 137 -58.30 -13.35 -47.44
N ARG A 138 -59.08 -12.28 -47.64
CA ARG A 138 -58.59 -10.90 -47.50
C ARG A 138 -58.16 -10.57 -46.07
N PHE A 139 -58.90 -11.03 -45.07
CA PHE A 139 -58.53 -10.83 -43.67
C PHE A 139 -57.18 -11.49 -43.33
N VAL A 140 -56.96 -12.74 -43.78
CA VAL A 140 -55.69 -13.44 -43.56
C VAL A 140 -54.53 -12.73 -44.26
N LEU A 141 -54.69 -12.32 -45.51
CA LEU A 141 -53.65 -11.59 -46.24
C LEU A 141 -53.33 -10.24 -45.60
N GLN A 142 -54.35 -9.50 -45.13
CA GLN A 142 -54.15 -8.24 -44.42
C GLN A 142 -53.42 -8.46 -43.10
N ALA A 143 -53.80 -9.48 -42.34
CA ALA A 143 -53.12 -9.83 -41.09
C ALA A 143 -51.65 -10.23 -41.32
N LEU A 144 -51.35 -10.94 -42.41
CA LEU A 144 -49.98 -11.24 -42.82
C LEU A 144 -49.22 -9.98 -43.28
N ASP A 145 -49.89 -9.00 -43.88
CA ASP A 145 -49.25 -7.74 -44.32
C ASP A 145 -48.83 -6.85 -43.14
N ASP A 146 -49.63 -6.85 -42.07
CA ASP A 146 -49.41 -6.08 -40.85
C ASP A 146 -48.43 -6.75 -39.86
N LEU A 147 -47.92 -7.95 -40.16
CA LEU A 147 -46.86 -8.57 -39.37
C LEU A 147 -45.55 -7.77 -39.45
N ASP A 148 -44.89 -7.59 -38.32
CA ASP A 148 -43.55 -7.01 -38.27
C ASP A 148 -42.46 -7.93 -38.85
N THR A 149 -42.73 -9.23 -38.88
CA THR A 149 -41.87 -10.24 -39.49
C THR A 149 -41.99 -10.20 -41.01
N MET A 150 -40.88 -10.27 -41.74
CA MET A 150 -40.89 -10.36 -43.20
C MET A 150 -41.41 -11.74 -43.65
N VAL A 151 -42.46 -11.79 -44.48
CA VAL A 151 -43.13 -13.04 -44.90
C VAL A 151 -43.36 -13.06 -46.41
N ARG A 152 -43.15 -14.23 -47.03
CA ARG A 152 -43.39 -14.52 -48.45
C ARG A 152 -44.17 -15.82 -48.63
N ILE A 153 -45.10 -15.87 -49.60
CA ILE A 153 -45.72 -17.11 -50.10
C ILE A 153 -45.50 -17.24 -51.61
N ALA A 154 -45.11 -18.42 -52.08
CA ALA A 154 -44.89 -18.74 -53.50
C ALA A 154 -45.29 -20.18 -53.78
N ASP A 155 -45.65 -20.48 -55.03
CA ASP A 155 -45.94 -21.84 -55.47
C ASP A 155 -44.67 -22.66 -55.79
N ASP A 156 -44.86 -23.92 -56.19
CA ASP A 156 -43.78 -24.86 -56.51
C ASP A 156 -43.06 -24.55 -57.84
N ASP A 157 -43.61 -23.65 -58.67
CA ASP A 157 -42.95 -23.11 -59.87
C ASP A 157 -42.16 -21.83 -59.55
N GLY A 158 -42.19 -21.40 -58.29
CA GLY A 158 -41.47 -20.23 -57.81
C GLY A 158 -42.19 -18.92 -58.07
N ARG A 159 -43.46 -18.92 -58.44
CA ARG A 159 -44.22 -17.67 -58.59
C ARG A 159 -44.63 -17.14 -57.22
N VAL A 160 -44.28 -15.89 -56.92
CA VAL A 160 -44.59 -15.26 -55.64
C VAL A 160 -46.03 -14.79 -55.64
N HIS A 161 -46.84 -15.32 -54.72
CA HIS A 161 -48.26 -14.94 -54.56
C HIS A 161 -48.45 -13.85 -53.52
N PHE A 162 -47.54 -13.76 -52.54
CA PHE A 162 -47.63 -12.78 -51.47
C PHE A 162 -46.24 -12.45 -50.93
N ALA A 163 -46.02 -11.18 -50.62
CA ALA A 163 -44.90 -10.68 -49.83
C ALA A 163 -45.43 -9.50 -49.02
N ASN A 164 -45.21 -9.51 -47.70
CA ASN A 164 -45.70 -8.41 -46.88
C ASN A 164 -44.86 -7.13 -47.06
N ARG A 165 -45.42 -6.00 -46.63
CA ARG A 165 -44.80 -4.68 -46.78
C ARG A 165 -43.39 -4.60 -46.20
N LYS A 166 -43.12 -5.28 -45.07
CA LYS A 166 -41.78 -5.33 -44.45
C LYS A 166 -40.77 -6.01 -45.37
N LEU A 167 -41.12 -7.16 -45.95
CA LEU A 167 -40.26 -7.84 -46.90
C LEU A 167 -40.01 -6.99 -48.15
N LEU A 168 -41.05 -6.35 -48.69
CA LEU A 168 -40.91 -5.48 -49.86
C LEU A 168 -40.03 -4.25 -49.58
N GLN A 169 -40.10 -3.66 -48.37
CA GLN A 169 -39.20 -2.58 -47.95
C GLN A 169 -37.74 -3.04 -47.90
N MET A 170 -37.50 -4.24 -47.35
CA MET A 170 -36.17 -4.83 -47.32
C MET A 170 -35.64 -5.09 -48.74
N LEU A 171 -36.47 -5.69 -49.61
CA LEU A 171 -36.10 -5.96 -51.00
C LEU A 171 -35.81 -4.68 -51.78
N ARG A 172 -36.55 -3.59 -51.55
CA ARG A 172 -36.23 -2.27 -52.11
C ARG A 172 -34.86 -1.76 -51.65
N ALA A 173 -34.49 -1.99 -50.39
CA ALA A 173 -33.20 -1.56 -49.87
C ALA A 173 -32.02 -2.31 -50.51
N ILE A 174 -32.20 -3.59 -50.87
CA ILE A 174 -31.17 -4.41 -51.54
C ILE A 174 -31.33 -4.50 -53.05
N GLU A 175 -32.31 -3.80 -53.63
CA GLU A 175 -32.58 -3.82 -55.07
C GLU A 175 -31.32 -3.50 -55.92
N PRO A 176 -30.48 -2.51 -55.56
CA PRO A 176 -29.23 -2.26 -56.30
C PRO A 176 -28.25 -3.44 -56.29
N ASP A 177 -28.22 -4.22 -55.21
CA ASP A 177 -27.32 -5.36 -55.08
C ASP A 177 -27.84 -6.59 -55.84
N VAL A 178 -29.16 -6.80 -55.85
CA VAL A 178 -29.81 -7.83 -56.68
C VAL A 178 -29.64 -7.50 -58.16
N GLN A 179 -29.75 -6.22 -58.54
CA GLN A 179 -29.57 -5.75 -59.92
C GLN A 179 -28.18 -6.01 -60.50
N ARG A 180 -27.16 -6.29 -59.67
CA ARG A 180 -25.83 -6.67 -60.15
C ARG A 180 -25.80 -7.97 -60.94
N PHE A 181 -26.67 -8.93 -60.59
CA PHE A 181 -26.80 -10.20 -61.33
C PHE A 181 -28.15 -10.33 -62.04
N ARG A 182 -29.14 -9.50 -61.69
CA ARG A 182 -30.44 -9.45 -62.39
C ARG A 182 -30.91 -8.01 -62.62
N PRO A 183 -30.43 -7.32 -63.69
CA PRO A 183 -30.67 -5.89 -63.94
C PRO A 183 -32.16 -5.49 -64.05
N GLU A 184 -33.01 -6.42 -64.48
CA GLU A 184 -34.45 -6.19 -64.64
C GLU A 184 -35.24 -6.31 -63.33
N PHE A 185 -34.60 -6.74 -62.24
CA PHE A 185 -35.28 -6.88 -60.96
C PHE A 185 -35.81 -5.53 -60.46
N ARG A 186 -37.08 -5.52 -60.07
CA ARG A 186 -37.75 -4.41 -59.38
C ARG A 186 -38.52 -4.97 -58.19
N ALA A 187 -38.26 -4.46 -56.99
CA ALA A 187 -38.90 -5.00 -55.79
C ALA A 187 -40.44 -4.89 -55.82
N GLU A 188 -40.98 -3.90 -56.54
CA GLU A 188 -42.43 -3.70 -56.70
C GLU A 188 -43.11 -4.78 -57.54
N GLN A 189 -42.34 -5.43 -58.42
CA GLN A 189 -42.81 -6.52 -59.27
C GLN A 189 -42.52 -7.89 -58.66
N PHE A 190 -42.00 -7.92 -57.42
CA PHE A 190 -41.67 -9.17 -56.75
C PHE A 190 -42.91 -10.05 -56.53
N VAL A 191 -44.05 -9.46 -56.17
CA VAL A 191 -45.34 -10.17 -56.13
C VAL A 191 -45.85 -10.37 -57.55
N GLY A 192 -46.05 -11.63 -57.94
CA GLY A 192 -46.40 -12.04 -59.30
C GLY A 192 -45.19 -12.40 -60.17
N GLY A 193 -43.98 -12.04 -59.75
CA GLY A 193 -42.70 -12.43 -60.35
C GLY A 193 -42.16 -13.77 -59.82
N SER A 194 -40.89 -14.07 -60.11
CA SER A 194 -40.24 -15.31 -59.65
C SER A 194 -39.44 -15.08 -58.37
N ILE A 195 -39.58 -16.00 -57.42
CA ILE A 195 -38.69 -16.06 -56.25
C ILE A 195 -37.23 -16.31 -56.67
N GLY A 196 -37.01 -16.91 -57.83
CA GLY A 196 -35.68 -17.11 -58.39
C GLY A 196 -34.97 -15.81 -58.72
N ASP A 197 -35.67 -14.68 -58.83
CA ASP A 197 -35.07 -13.41 -59.26
C ASP A 197 -34.08 -12.83 -58.24
N ILE A 198 -34.29 -13.12 -56.96
CA ILE A 198 -33.42 -12.68 -55.86
C ILE A 198 -32.23 -13.63 -55.58
N TYR A 199 -32.06 -14.68 -56.40
CA TYR A 199 -30.95 -15.62 -56.32
C TYR A 199 -30.15 -15.63 -57.64
N PRO A 200 -28.80 -15.69 -57.59
CA PRO A 200 -27.98 -15.77 -58.80
C PRO A 200 -28.32 -16.98 -59.68
N ASP A 201 -28.54 -18.13 -59.04
CA ASP A 201 -29.06 -19.34 -59.68
C ASP A 201 -30.54 -19.54 -59.32
N SER A 202 -31.40 -19.05 -60.20
CA SER A 202 -32.85 -19.06 -60.03
C SER A 202 -33.42 -20.47 -60.03
N GLN A 203 -32.93 -21.35 -60.91
CA GLN A 203 -33.45 -22.72 -61.01
C GLN A 203 -33.08 -23.54 -59.79
N ALA A 204 -31.82 -23.49 -59.37
CA ALA A 204 -31.40 -24.23 -58.18
C ALA A 204 -32.08 -23.73 -56.90
N ALA A 205 -32.43 -22.44 -56.82
CA ALA A 205 -33.20 -21.90 -55.69
C ALA A 205 -34.63 -22.48 -55.66
N ILE A 206 -35.32 -22.48 -56.80
CA ILE A 206 -36.68 -23.03 -56.94
C ILE A 206 -36.69 -24.54 -56.65
N GLU A 207 -35.72 -25.29 -57.17
CA GLU A 207 -35.59 -26.73 -56.91
C GLU A 207 -35.33 -27.02 -55.42
N ARG A 208 -34.48 -26.24 -54.76
CA ARG A 208 -34.23 -26.37 -53.32
C ARG A 208 -35.49 -26.12 -52.50
N MET A 209 -36.29 -25.13 -52.89
CA MET A 209 -37.59 -24.92 -52.27
C MET A 209 -38.52 -26.10 -52.55
N ARG A 210 -38.58 -26.60 -53.79
CA ARG A 210 -39.41 -27.75 -54.16
C ARG A 210 -39.03 -29.03 -53.40
N ALA A 211 -37.76 -29.22 -53.06
CA ALA A 211 -37.29 -30.37 -52.30
C ALA A 211 -37.58 -30.31 -50.78
N LEU A 212 -38.18 -29.23 -50.26
CA LEU A 212 -38.49 -29.11 -48.83
C LEU A 212 -39.59 -30.10 -48.41
N THR A 213 -39.22 -31.06 -47.57
CA THR A 213 -40.15 -32.02 -46.94
C THR A 213 -40.67 -31.56 -45.58
N GLY A 214 -40.09 -30.50 -45.01
CA GLY A 214 -40.48 -29.92 -43.73
C GLY A 214 -39.89 -28.52 -43.52
N SER A 215 -40.20 -27.92 -42.38
CA SER A 215 -39.70 -26.59 -42.02
C SER A 215 -38.19 -26.60 -41.82
N LYS A 216 -37.48 -25.65 -42.45
CA LYS A 216 -36.03 -25.51 -42.37
C LYS A 216 -35.66 -24.08 -41.98
N ARG A 217 -34.85 -23.94 -40.93
CA ARG A 217 -34.24 -22.67 -40.51
C ARG A 217 -32.78 -22.62 -40.98
N VAL A 218 -32.39 -21.52 -41.61
CA VAL A 218 -31.01 -21.27 -42.05
C VAL A 218 -30.65 -19.82 -41.76
N ARG A 219 -29.57 -19.62 -41.02
CA ARG A 219 -28.92 -18.30 -40.91
C ARG A 219 -27.94 -18.15 -42.06
N ALA A 220 -28.04 -17.06 -42.82
CA ALA A 220 -27.09 -16.80 -43.89
C ALA A 220 -26.87 -15.30 -44.10
N PRO A 221 -25.67 -14.91 -44.57
CA PRO A 221 -25.45 -13.56 -45.06
C PRO A 221 -26.31 -13.33 -46.31
N PHE A 222 -27.02 -12.23 -46.34
CA PHE A 222 -27.88 -11.82 -47.44
C PHE A 222 -27.68 -10.33 -47.70
N PHE A 223 -26.88 -10.02 -48.73
CA PHE A 223 -26.56 -8.65 -49.17
C PHE A 223 -26.10 -7.73 -48.03
N GLY A 224 -25.07 -8.15 -47.29
CA GLY A 224 -24.48 -7.37 -46.20
C GLY A 224 -25.24 -7.42 -44.87
N ARG A 225 -26.29 -8.23 -44.77
CA ARG A 225 -27.09 -8.44 -43.55
C ARG A 225 -27.04 -9.90 -43.12
N GLN A 226 -27.19 -10.18 -41.83
CA GLN A 226 -27.42 -11.54 -41.34
C GLN A 226 -28.91 -11.77 -41.20
N ILE A 227 -29.45 -12.76 -41.91
CA ILE A 227 -30.88 -13.07 -41.89
C ILE A 227 -31.10 -14.53 -41.48
N ASP A 228 -32.01 -14.73 -40.54
CA ASP A 228 -32.59 -16.03 -40.23
C ASP A 228 -33.77 -16.28 -41.17
N PHE A 229 -33.57 -17.20 -42.10
CA PHE A 229 -34.60 -17.65 -43.03
C PHE A 229 -35.27 -18.90 -42.49
N VAL A 230 -36.59 -18.88 -42.38
CA VAL A 230 -37.42 -20.04 -42.05
C VAL A 230 -38.31 -20.35 -43.24
N TYR A 231 -38.08 -21.48 -43.90
CA TYR A 231 -38.87 -21.95 -45.03
C TYR A 231 -39.75 -23.12 -44.59
N SER A 232 -41.04 -23.09 -44.93
CA SER A 232 -41.98 -24.18 -44.61
C SER A 232 -42.84 -24.54 -45.84
N PRO A 233 -43.04 -25.83 -46.15
CA PRO A 233 -43.95 -26.24 -47.22
C PRO A 233 -45.41 -25.98 -46.82
N ILE A 234 -46.23 -25.59 -47.79
CA ILE A 234 -47.68 -25.42 -47.63
C ILE A 234 -48.36 -26.63 -48.27
N ALA A 235 -49.09 -27.43 -47.49
CA ALA A 235 -49.85 -28.58 -47.99
C ALA A 235 -51.35 -28.24 -48.11
N GLY A 236 -51.97 -28.69 -49.19
CA GLY A 236 -53.40 -28.61 -49.43
C GLY A 236 -54.19 -29.68 -48.67
N ALA A 237 -55.51 -29.54 -48.63
CA ALA A 237 -56.41 -30.44 -47.92
C ALA A 237 -56.46 -31.88 -48.47
N ASP A 238 -55.98 -32.06 -49.71
CA ASP A 238 -55.84 -33.31 -50.46
C ASP A 238 -54.44 -33.94 -50.30
N GLY A 239 -53.56 -33.34 -49.49
CA GLY A 239 -52.17 -33.76 -49.33
C GLY A 239 -51.26 -33.34 -50.49
N VAL A 240 -51.80 -32.63 -51.49
CA VAL A 240 -51.02 -32.07 -52.60
C VAL A 240 -50.35 -30.78 -52.11
N ARG A 241 -49.08 -30.62 -52.45
CA ARG A 241 -48.33 -29.43 -52.06
C ARG A 241 -48.75 -28.22 -52.87
N LEU A 242 -48.96 -27.10 -52.19
CA LEU A 242 -49.39 -25.83 -52.77
C LEU A 242 -48.22 -24.86 -52.99
N GLY A 243 -47.13 -25.01 -52.23
CA GLY A 243 -45.98 -24.12 -52.33
C GLY A 243 -45.15 -24.03 -51.07
N THR A 244 -44.57 -22.84 -50.83
CA THR A 244 -43.75 -22.52 -49.65
C THR A 244 -44.07 -21.16 -49.06
N ILE A 245 -44.05 -21.09 -47.72
CA ILE A 245 -43.97 -19.85 -46.95
C ILE A 245 -42.54 -19.65 -46.47
N ALA A 246 -42.02 -18.44 -46.57
CA ALA A 246 -40.72 -18.05 -46.02
C ALA A 246 -40.90 -16.90 -45.03
N GLN A 247 -40.29 -17.02 -43.85
CA GLN A 247 -40.16 -15.97 -42.85
C GLN A 247 -38.70 -15.54 -42.78
N TRP A 248 -38.45 -14.24 -42.79
CA TRP A 248 -37.11 -13.67 -42.70
C TRP A 248 -37.03 -12.79 -41.44
N GLU A 249 -35.97 -12.94 -40.66
CA GLU A 249 -35.69 -12.12 -39.48
C GLU A 249 -34.25 -11.60 -39.56
N GLU A 250 -34.08 -10.28 -39.51
CA GLU A 250 -32.75 -9.69 -39.56
C GLU A 250 -32.10 -9.70 -38.18
N VAL A 251 -30.94 -10.34 -38.08
CA VAL A 251 -30.17 -10.53 -36.84
C VAL A 251 -28.77 -9.92 -36.92
N THR A 252 -28.52 -9.03 -37.90
CA THR A 252 -27.21 -8.38 -38.14
C THR A 252 -26.65 -7.74 -36.87
N ALA A 253 -27.41 -6.84 -36.24
CA ALA A 253 -26.98 -6.14 -35.01
C ALA A 253 -26.73 -7.09 -33.83
N GLN A 254 -27.46 -8.22 -33.76
CA GLN A 254 -27.24 -9.22 -32.72
C GLN A 254 -25.92 -9.97 -32.95
N VAL A 255 -25.67 -10.45 -34.17
CA VAL A 255 -24.44 -11.19 -34.50
C VAL A 255 -23.20 -10.32 -34.34
N GLU A 256 -23.26 -9.06 -34.78
CA GLU A 256 -22.17 -8.10 -34.60
C GLU A 256 -21.92 -7.79 -33.12
N ALA A 257 -22.99 -7.61 -32.33
CA ALA A 257 -22.88 -7.41 -30.89
C ALA A 257 -22.26 -8.63 -30.17
N GLU A 258 -22.65 -9.85 -30.55
CA GLU A 258 -22.09 -11.09 -30.00
C GLU A 258 -20.58 -11.21 -30.30
N GLN A 259 -20.16 -10.95 -31.55
CA GLN A 259 -18.75 -10.97 -31.94
C GLN A 259 -17.92 -9.89 -31.23
N ALA A 260 -18.46 -8.67 -31.15
CA ALA A 260 -17.82 -7.57 -30.44
C ALA A 260 -17.69 -7.88 -28.95
N LEU A 261 -18.73 -8.46 -28.34
CA LEU A 261 -18.73 -8.91 -26.94
C LEU A 261 -17.64 -9.95 -26.68
N THR A 262 -17.53 -10.97 -27.53
CA THR A 262 -16.45 -11.96 -27.42
C THR A 262 -15.07 -11.29 -27.47
N THR A 263 -14.88 -10.34 -28.38
CA THR A 263 -13.60 -9.63 -28.53
C THR A 263 -13.25 -8.79 -27.30
N VAL A 264 -14.22 -8.08 -26.71
CA VAL A 264 -14.00 -7.27 -25.51
C VAL A 264 -13.76 -8.17 -24.28
N ILE A 265 -14.52 -9.26 -24.13
CA ILE A 265 -14.30 -10.22 -23.05
C ILE A 265 -12.92 -10.86 -23.15
N GLU A 266 -12.49 -11.24 -24.36
CA GLU A 266 -11.17 -11.83 -24.57
C GLU A 266 -10.06 -10.82 -24.27
N ALA A 267 -10.19 -9.56 -24.68
CA ALA A 267 -9.25 -8.50 -24.31
C ALA A 267 -9.19 -8.32 -22.78
N ALA A 268 -10.35 -8.22 -22.12
CA ALA A 268 -10.44 -8.10 -20.66
C ALA A 268 -9.82 -9.31 -19.94
N ALA A 269 -9.99 -10.53 -20.46
CA ALA A 269 -9.38 -11.74 -19.92
C ALA A 269 -7.84 -11.72 -20.01
N HIS A 270 -7.29 -11.00 -20.98
CA HIS A 270 -5.85 -10.74 -21.11
C HIS A 270 -5.39 -9.47 -20.37
N GLY A 271 -6.27 -8.81 -19.62
CA GLY A 271 -5.97 -7.58 -18.88
C GLY A 271 -6.06 -6.28 -19.69
N ASP A 272 -6.48 -6.34 -20.95
CA ASP A 272 -6.77 -5.15 -21.77
C ASP A 272 -8.23 -4.73 -21.56
N PHE A 273 -8.44 -3.84 -20.61
CA PHE A 273 -9.74 -3.22 -20.32
C PHE A 273 -9.97 -1.95 -21.13
N SER A 274 -9.14 -1.57 -22.12
CA SER A 274 -9.30 -0.32 -22.89
C SER A 274 -10.34 -0.41 -24.00
N ARG A 275 -10.75 -1.62 -24.39
CA ARG A 275 -11.73 -1.85 -25.45
C ARG A 275 -13.16 -1.62 -24.97
N ARG A 276 -14.02 -1.10 -25.86
CA ARG A 276 -15.44 -0.82 -25.57
C ARG A 276 -16.35 -1.37 -26.66
N LEU A 277 -17.56 -1.76 -26.26
CA LEU A 277 -18.63 -2.11 -27.18
C LEU A 277 -19.29 -0.84 -27.71
N ASP A 278 -19.50 -0.78 -29.03
CA ASP A 278 -20.28 0.28 -29.66
C ASP A 278 -21.77 0.06 -29.40
N THR A 279 -22.40 0.99 -28.70
CA THR A 279 -23.81 0.90 -28.30
C THR A 279 -24.77 1.58 -29.28
N ALA A 280 -24.25 2.27 -30.32
CA ALA A 280 -25.05 3.11 -31.19
C ALA A 280 -26.07 2.31 -32.04
N ALA A 281 -25.69 1.13 -32.50
CA ALA A 281 -26.53 0.24 -33.31
C ALA A 281 -27.36 -0.76 -32.47
N MET A 282 -27.21 -0.76 -31.14
CA MET A 282 -27.85 -1.72 -30.25
C MET A 282 -29.13 -1.15 -29.61
N GLY A 283 -30.15 -1.99 -29.45
CA GLY A 283 -31.41 -1.64 -28.78
C GLY A 283 -31.80 -2.63 -27.68
N GLY A 284 -32.68 -2.22 -26.77
CA GLY A 284 -33.25 -3.08 -25.73
C GLY A 284 -32.19 -3.71 -24.81
N VAL A 285 -32.29 -5.01 -24.58
CA VAL A 285 -31.43 -5.77 -23.66
C VAL A 285 -29.96 -5.78 -24.10
N LEU A 286 -29.67 -5.83 -25.41
CA LEU A 286 -28.30 -5.85 -25.93
C LEU A 286 -27.56 -4.55 -25.58
N LYS A 287 -28.23 -3.40 -25.69
CA LYS A 287 -27.66 -2.11 -25.31
C LYS A 287 -27.34 -2.05 -23.82
N ALA A 288 -28.27 -2.48 -22.97
CA ALA A 288 -28.07 -2.51 -21.52
C ALA A 288 -26.90 -3.43 -21.12
N LEU A 289 -26.75 -4.58 -21.80
CA LEU A 289 -25.62 -5.48 -21.60
C LEU A 289 -24.30 -4.81 -22.01
N ALA A 290 -24.25 -4.19 -23.19
CA ALA A 290 -23.05 -3.51 -23.68
C ALA A 290 -22.61 -2.34 -22.78
N GLU A 291 -23.56 -1.52 -22.32
CA GLU A 291 -23.30 -0.46 -21.33
C GLU A 291 -22.87 -1.02 -19.97
N GLY A 292 -23.39 -2.17 -19.57
CA GLY A 292 -22.94 -2.89 -18.38
C GLY A 292 -21.48 -3.33 -18.48
N VAL A 293 -21.10 -3.96 -19.59
CA VAL A 293 -19.72 -4.39 -19.86
C VAL A 293 -18.77 -3.21 -19.94
N ASN A 294 -19.15 -2.13 -20.63
CA ASN A 294 -18.34 -0.91 -20.71
C ASN A 294 -18.10 -0.30 -19.32
N ARG A 295 -19.14 -0.22 -18.46
CA ARG A 295 -18.98 0.25 -17.07
C ARG A 295 -18.04 -0.62 -16.23
N ILE A 296 -18.07 -1.95 -16.43
CA ILE A 296 -17.13 -2.85 -15.77
C ILE A 296 -15.70 -2.55 -16.25
N CYS A 297 -15.50 -2.41 -17.56
CA CYS A 297 -14.19 -2.09 -18.12
C CYS A 297 -13.68 -0.73 -17.62
N ASP A 298 -14.51 0.32 -17.63
CA ASP A 298 -14.17 1.66 -17.10
C ASP A 298 -13.75 1.59 -15.63
N SER A 299 -14.53 0.86 -14.81
CA SER A 299 -14.25 0.70 -13.38
C SER A 299 -12.93 -0.04 -13.14
N VAL A 300 -12.72 -1.18 -13.81
CA VAL A 300 -11.51 -1.98 -13.63
C VAL A 300 -10.28 -1.22 -14.14
N GLU A 301 -10.35 -0.62 -15.33
CA GLU A 301 -9.26 0.14 -15.94
C GLU A 301 -8.83 1.32 -15.06
N SER A 302 -9.78 2.15 -14.62
CA SER A 302 -9.49 3.33 -13.80
C SER A 302 -8.85 2.97 -12.45
N ASN A 303 -9.40 1.98 -11.74
CA ASN A 303 -8.87 1.57 -10.44
C ASN A 303 -7.50 0.86 -10.57
N LEU A 304 -7.32 -0.01 -11.56
CA LEU A 304 -6.02 -0.66 -11.79
C LEU A 304 -4.96 0.33 -12.27
N ALA A 305 -5.31 1.32 -13.09
CA ALA A 305 -4.39 2.37 -13.50
C ALA A 305 -3.94 3.23 -12.31
N ALA A 306 -4.86 3.57 -11.40
CA ALA A 306 -4.52 4.31 -10.18
C ALA A 306 -3.59 3.51 -9.25
N LEU A 307 -3.86 2.21 -9.07
CA LEU A 307 -2.99 1.31 -8.32
C LEU A 307 -1.61 1.16 -8.98
N ALA A 308 -1.57 0.97 -10.30
CA ALA A 308 -0.32 0.84 -11.05
C ALA A 308 0.53 2.13 -10.94
N SER A 309 -0.09 3.30 -11.03
CA SER A 309 0.57 4.60 -10.83
C SER A 309 1.18 4.72 -9.42
N ALA A 310 0.40 4.38 -8.39
CA ALA A 310 0.89 4.45 -7.00
C ALA A 310 2.02 3.45 -6.72
N LEU A 311 1.93 2.23 -7.25
CA LEU A 311 3.00 1.22 -7.13
C LEU A 311 4.25 1.60 -7.92
N THR A 312 4.09 2.25 -9.08
CA THR A 312 5.22 2.78 -9.86
C THR A 312 5.92 3.89 -9.09
N ALA A 313 5.16 4.85 -8.54
CA ALA A 313 5.70 5.90 -7.68
C ALA A 313 6.44 5.30 -6.47
N LEU A 314 5.85 4.31 -5.79
CA LEU A 314 6.48 3.61 -4.67
C LEU A 314 7.80 2.92 -5.09
N ALA A 315 7.84 2.26 -6.25
CA ALA A 315 9.04 1.59 -6.76
C ALA A 315 10.16 2.59 -7.11
N GLU A 316 9.81 3.81 -7.53
CA GLU A 316 10.73 4.92 -7.77
C GLU A 316 11.15 5.65 -6.47
N GLY A 317 10.63 5.22 -5.31
CA GLY A 317 10.91 5.83 -4.01
C GLY A 317 10.04 7.05 -3.70
N ASP A 318 9.03 7.37 -4.51
CA ASP A 318 8.10 8.46 -4.25
C ASP A 318 6.98 8.03 -3.29
N LEU A 319 7.13 8.39 -2.02
CA LEU A 319 6.15 8.15 -0.96
C LEU A 319 5.17 9.33 -0.81
N THR A 320 5.17 10.30 -1.73
CA THR A 320 4.23 11.43 -1.72
C THR A 320 2.94 11.14 -2.47
N HIS A 321 2.97 10.18 -3.40
CA HIS A 321 1.79 9.82 -4.18
C HIS A 321 0.74 9.09 -3.33
N ARG A 322 -0.52 9.49 -3.46
CA ARG A 322 -1.67 8.83 -2.82
C ARG A 322 -2.72 8.55 -3.87
N ILE A 323 -3.36 7.39 -3.76
CA ILE A 323 -4.50 7.06 -4.61
C ILE A 323 -5.69 7.90 -4.16
N ALA A 324 -6.20 8.74 -5.06
CA ALA A 324 -7.36 9.59 -4.84
C ALA A 324 -8.58 9.06 -5.61
N GLY A 325 -9.79 9.38 -5.11
CA GLY A 325 -11.05 9.02 -5.75
C GLY A 325 -11.86 7.97 -4.98
N ASP A 326 -13.18 7.95 -5.24
CA ASP A 326 -14.13 7.03 -4.61
C ASP A 326 -14.20 5.71 -5.38
N ALA A 327 -13.40 4.74 -4.94
CA ALA A 327 -13.56 3.35 -5.32
C ALA A 327 -14.61 2.67 -4.43
N GLN A 328 -15.19 1.57 -4.89
CA GLN A 328 -16.18 0.78 -4.13
C GLN A 328 -15.77 -0.69 -4.02
N GLY A 329 -16.27 -1.36 -2.98
CA GLY A 329 -16.00 -2.78 -2.75
C GLY A 329 -14.51 -3.07 -2.60
N VAL A 330 -14.01 -4.08 -3.32
CA VAL A 330 -12.61 -4.52 -3.23
C VAL A 330 -11.62 -3.44 -3.68
N PHE A 331 -11.98 -2.61 -4.66
CA PHE A 331 -11.11 -1.53 -5.12
C PHE A 331 -10.91 -0.45 -4.04
N ALA A 332 -11.95 -0.14 -3.26
CA ALA A 332 -11.83 0.77 -2.12
C ALA A 332 -10.83 0.25 -1.08
N GLN A 333 -10.93 -1.04 -0.75
CA GLN A 333 -10.01 -1.68 0.17
C GLN A 333 -8.56 -1.66 -0.36
N LEU A 334 -8.36 -1.93 -1.67
CA LEU A 334 -7.04 -1.88 -2.29
C LEU A 334 -6.45 -0.45 -2.27
N HIS A 335 -7.26 0.56 -2.53
CA HIS A 335 -6.83 1.97 -2.43
C HIS A 335 -6.39 2.30 -0.99
N GLU A 336 -7.21 1.94 -0.01
CA GLU A 336 -6.92 2.18 1.41
C GLU A 336 -5.67 1.42 1.87
N ASP A 337 -5.55 0.13 1.56
CA ASP A 337 -4.41 -0.70 1.94
C ASP A 337 -3.10 -0.21 1.29
N THR A 338 -3.15 0.23 0.03
CA THR A 338 -2.00 0.84 -0.66
C THR A 338 -1.60 2.15 0.02
N ASN A 339 -2.56 3.05 0.25
CA ASN A 339 -2.30 4.32 0.94
C ASN A 339 -1.77 4.12 2.37
N ARG A 340 -2.30 3.14 3.10
CA ARG A 340 -1.82 2.76 4.45
C ARG A 340 -0.41 2.22 4.42
N THR A 341 -0.06 1.44 3.40
CA THR A 341 1.31 0.93 3.19
C THR A 341 2.28 2.08 2.94
N VAL A 342 1.94 3.02 2.04
CA VAL A 342 2.77 4.21 1.78
C VAL A 342 2.90 5.07 3.04
N ALA A 343 1.82 5.26 3.81
CA ALA A 343 1.87 6.00 5.07
C ALA A 343 2.79 5.34 6.11
N LYS A 344 2.74 4.01 6.26
CA LYS A 344 3.61 3.27 7.19
C LYS A 344 5.08 3.30 6.77
N LEU A 345 5.36 3.18 5.49
CA LEU A 345 6.72 3.35 4.97
C LEU A 345 7.22 4.79 5.19
N THR A 346 6.38 5.79 4.96
CA THR A 346 6.71 7.21 5.23
C THR A 346 7.07 7.41 6.70
N GLU A 347 6.28 6.86 7.63
CA GLU A 347 6.54 6.92 9.08
C GLU A 347 7.90 6.30 9.45
N ILE A 348 8.22 5.13 8.89
CA ILE A 348 9.50 4.45 9.11
C ILE A 348 10.67 5.31 8.57
N ILE A 349 10.54 5.83 7.34
CA ILE A 349 11.57 6.67 6.72
C ILE A 349 11.82 7.95 7.53
N VAL A 350 10.77 8.62 7.98
CA VAL A 350 10.88 9.80 8.86
C VAL A 350 11.56 9.44 10.18
N GLY A 351 11.20 8.30 10.78
CA GLY A 351 11.85 7.80 12.00
C GLY A 351 13.35 7.54 11.80
N ILE A 352 13.74 6.94 10.68
CA ILE A 352 15.15 6.69 10.34
C ILE A 352 15.89 8.02 10.12
N GLN A 353 15.32 8.99 9.38
CA GLN A 353 15.94 10.30 9.20
C GLN A 353 16.17 11.01 10.54
N GLY A 354 15.21 10.95 11.46
CA GLY A 354 15.35 11.49 12.81
C GLY A 354 16.45 10.80 13.63
N ALA A 355 16.53 9.47 13.56
CA ALA A 355 17.57 8.69 14.24
C ALA A 355 18.97 8.98 13.69
N VAL A 356 19.10 9.08 12.36
CA VAL A 356 20.37 9.42 11.69
C VAL A 356 20.86 10.80 12.10
N GLU A 357 19.99 11.81 12.14
CA GLU A 357 20.37 13.15 12.59
C GLU A 357 20.74 13.18 14.08
N ALA A 358 20.09 12.37 14.91
CA ALA A 358 20.47 12.20 16.31
C ALA A 358 21.86 11.55 16.45
N ILE A 359 22.16 10.49 15.70
CA ILE A 359 23.48 9.83 15.69
C ILE A 359 24.56 10.81 15.22
N ARG A 360 24.29 11.59 14.16
CA ARG A 360 25.23 12.59 13.64
C ARG A 360 25.56 13.64 14.69
N ARG A 361 24.54 14.20 15.36
CA ARG A 361 24.75 15.17 16.45
C ARG A 361 25.53 14.57 17.62
N ALA A 362 25.14 13.39 18.09
CA ALA A 362 25.85 12.70 19.18
C ALA A 362 27.32 12.40 18.82
N SER A 363 27.59 12.00 17.57
CA SER A 363 28.96 11.72 17.10
C SER A 363 29.82 12.98 17.06
N MET A 364 29.26 14.12 16.63
CA MET A 364 29.95 15.42 16.70
C MET A 364 30.21 15.87 18.14
N GLU A 365 29.26 15.68 19.05
CA GLU A 365 29.43 15.98 20.47
C GLU A 365 30.53 15.10 21.10
N ILE A 366 30.58 13.81 20.77
CA ILE A 366 31.65 12.90 21.21
C ILE A 366 33.00 13.36 20.65
N ALA A 367 33.08 13.70 19.36
CA ALA A 367 34.34 14.17 18.76
C ALA A 367 34.86 15.47 19.41
N ALA A 368 33.96 16.42 19.69
CA ALA A 368 34.31 17.64 20.42
C ALA A 368 34.76 17.33 21.87
N GLY A 369 34.04 16.45 22.57
CA GLY A 369 34.40 16.02 23.92
C GLY A 369 35.75 15.29 23.99
N ASN A 370 36.07 14.49 22.98
CA ASN A 370 37.38 13.84 22.87
C ASN A 370 38.50 14.82 22.59
N THR A 371 38.24 15.90 21.84
CA THR A 371 39.22 16.96 21.63
C THR A 371 39.55 17.65 22.95
N ASP A 372 38.54 18.01 23.75
CA ASP A 372 38.74 18.56 25.11
C ASP A 372 39.49 17.57 26.03
N LEU A 373 39.14 16.28 25.95
CA LEU A 373 39.85 15.26 26.72
C LEU A 373 41.31 15.10 26.28
N SER A 374 41.61 15.24 24.99
CA SER A 374 42.97 15.25 24.44
C SER A 374 43.78 16.40 25.04
N ASP A 375 43.25 17.63 24.96
CA ASP A 375 43.91 18.84 25.47
C ASP A 375 44.20 18.70 26.98
N ARG A 376 43.24 18.18 27.75
CA ARG A 376 43.42 17.93 29.18
C ARG A 376 44.43 16.82 29.47
N THR A 377 44.49 15.79 28.63
CA THR A 377 45.46 14.69 28.77
C THR A 377 46.87 15.17 28.47
N GLU A 378 47.05 16.01 27.46
CA GLU A 378 48.34 16.67 27.16
C GLU A 378 48.77 17.60 28.30
N GLN A 379 47.86 18.43 28.81
CA GLN A 379 48.15 19.29 29.95
C GLN A 379 48.53 18.48 31.20
N GLN A 380 47.83 17.37 31.44
CA GLN A 380 48.13 16.46 32.55
C GLN A 380 49.49 15.81 32.38
N ALA A 381 49.86 15.38 31.16
CA ALA A 381 51.19 14.84 30.88
C ALA A 381 52.29 15.87 31.19
N ALA A 382 52.12 17.13 30.76
CA ALA A 382 53.06 18.21 31.06
C ALA A 382 53.19 18.46 32.58
N SER A 383 52.06 18.46 33.32
CA SER A 383 52.09 18.59 34.78
C SER A 383 52.73 17.39 35.50
N LEU A 384 52.57 16.18 34.97
CA LEU A 384 53.26 14.99 35.49
C LEU A 384 54.76 15.04 35.25
N GLU A 385 55.20 15.55 34.10
CA GLU A 385 56.62 15.75 33.78
C GLU A 385 57.27 16.77 34.73
N GLU A 386 56.60 17.90 34.98
CA GLU A 386 57.06 18.90 35.96
C GLU A 386 57.10 18.33 37.39
N THR A 387 56.06 17.56 37.77
CA THR A 387 56.01 16.88 39.07
C THR A 387 57.13 15.86 39.20
N ALA A 388 57.41 15.07 38.17
CA ALA A 388 58.50 14.11 38.18
C ALA A 388 59.87 14.79 38.36
N SER A 389 60.12 15.89 37.63
CA SER A 389 61.34 16.69 37.79
C SER A 389 61.47 17.27 39.20
N ALA A 390 60.40 17.82 39.75
CA ALA A 390 60.40 18.34 41.12
C ALA A 390 60.64 17.23 42.16
N MET A 391 60.12 16.02 41.90
CA MET A 391 60.35 14.86 42.75
C MET A 391 61.80 14.37 42.70
N GLU A 392 62.46 14.41 41.54
CA GLU A 392 63.90 14.11 41.44
C GLU A 392 64.75 15.11 42.24
N GLU A 393 64.43 16.41 42.12
CA GLU A 393 65.11 17.46 42.88
C GLU A 393 64.89 17.31 44.39
N LEU A 394 63.66 17.03 44.82
CA LEU A 394 63.33 16.75 46.22
C LEU A 394 64.04 15.50 46.74
N THR A 395 64.10 14.43 45.95
CA THR A 395 64.84 13.19 46.30
C THR A 395 66.31 13.51 46.54
N SER A 396 66.91 14.29 45.64
CA SER A 396 68.30 14.74 45.74
C SER A 396 68.54 15.58 47.00
N ALA A 397 67.66 16.55 47.27
CA ALA A 397 67.76 17.42 48.43
C ALA A 397 67.63 16.65 49.76
N VAL A 398 66.68 15.71 49.86
CA VAL A 398 66.48 14.87 51.05
C VAL A 398 67.69 13.96 51.29
N LYS A 399 68.23 13.35 50.23
CA LYS A 399 69.46 12.55 50.32
C LYS A 399 70.64 13.40 50.79
N HIS A 400 70.80 14.60 50.23
CA HIS A 400 71.87 15.52 50.62
C HIS A 400 71.71 15.99 52.09
N ASN A 401 70.49 16.15 52.58
CA ASN A 401 70.22 16.47 53.99
C ASN A 401 70.61 15.32 54.93
N ALA A 402 70.29 14.06 54.56
CA ALA A 402 70.72 12.89 55.31
C ALA A 402 72.25 12.80 55.38
N ASP A 403 72.94 12.97 54.25
CA ASP A 403 74.41 12.96 54.18
C ASP A 403 75.01 14.11 55.02
N ASN A 404 74.44 15.32 54.93
CA ASN A 404 74.87 16.48 55.73
C ASN A 404 74.68 16.25 57.23
N ALA A 405 73.55 15.68 57.65
CA ALA A 405 73.29 15.35 59.04
C ALA A 405 74.30 14.32 59.57
N GLN A 406 74.64 13.31 58.76
CA GLN A 406 75.65 12.33 59.11
C GLN A 406 77.05 12.95 59.23
N GLN A 407 77.44 13.82 58.29
CA GLN A 407 78.72 14.54 58.36
C GLN A 407 78.79 15.47 59.58
N ALA A 408 77.72 16.24 59.82
CA ALA A 408 77.61 17.13 60.98
C ALA A 408 77.71 16.34 62.28
N ASN A 409 77.07 15.17 62.37
CA ASN A 409 77.17 14.29 63.53
C ASN A 409 78.61 13.86 63.82
N GLY A 410 79.39 13.55 62.77
CA GLY A 410 80.81 13.24 62.89
C GLY A 410 81.65 14.41 63.43
N LEU A 411 81.43 15.63 62.91
CA LEU A 411 82.10 16.84 63.39
C LEU A 411 81.76 17.14 64.87
N VAL A 412 80.48 17.04 65.22
CA VAL A 412 79.98 17.28 66.58
C VAL A 412 80.57 16.27 67.55
N HIS A 413 80.64 14.98 67.17
CA HIS A 413 81.32 13.96 67.96
C HIS A 413 82.79 14.31 68.26
N SER A 414 83.57 14.68 67.22
CA SER A 414 84.97 15.08 67.41
C SER A 414 85.12 16.32 68.29
N THR A 415 84.19 17.27 68.19
CA THR A 415 84.16 18.49 69.03
C THR A 415 83.89 18.12 70.49
N GLY A 416 83.02 17.13 70.73
CA GLY A 416 82.77 16.57 72.05
C GLY A 416 84.01 15.94 72.68
N GLU A 417 84.79 15.18 71.91
CA GLU A 417 86.05 14.59 72.37
C GLU A 417 87.07 15.68 72.76
N ILE A 418 87.18 16.74 71.96
CA ILE A 418 88.06 17.88 72.25
C ILE A 418 87.62 18.59 73.54
N ALA A 419 86.32 18.87 73.70
CA ALA A 419 85.79 19.50 74.92
C ALA A 419 85.99 18.62 76.16
N GLN A 420 85.80 17.30 76.03
CA GLN A 420 86.08 16.33 77.09
C GLN A 420 87.56 16.32 77.49
N SER A 421 88.47 16.36 76.50
CA SER A 421 89.91 16.46 76.74
C SER A 421 90.28 17.80 77.39
N GLY A 422 89.67 18.90 76.94
CA GLY A 422 89.84 20.23 77.53
C GLY A 422 89.42 20.26 78.99
N GLY A 423 88.29 19.62 79.34
CA GLY A 423 87.85 19.44 80.72
C GLY A 423 88.88 18.71 81.59
N LYS A 424 89.46 17.60 81.10
CA LYS A 424 90.53 16.87 81.82
C LYS A 424 91.76 17.74 82.08
N VAL A 425 92.16 18.55 81.10
CA VAL A 425 93.29 19.48 81.27
C VAL A 425 92.96 20.54 82.33
N MET A 426 91.73 21.07 82.36
CA MET A 426 91.32 22.00 83.42
C MET A 426 91.38 21.33 84.81
N ASP A 427 90.93 20.08 84.94
CA ASP A 427 91.00 19.32 86.20
C ASP A 427 92.46 19.15 86.68
N GLU A 428 93.39 18.84 85.77
CA GLU A 428 94.83 18.75 86.07
C GLU A 428 95.42 20.10 86.52
N VAL A 429 94.99 21.20 85.89
CA VAL A 429 95.42 22.55 86.28
C VAL A 429 94.87 22.93 87.67
N VAL A 430 93.62 22.59 87.98
CA VAL A 430 93.05 22.79 89.34
C VAL A 430 93.84 22.00 90.38
N ALA A 431 94.17 20.73 90.10
CA ALA A 431 94.99 19.91 90.98
C ALA A 431 96.38 20.54 91.23
N THR A 432 97.00 21.07 90.17
CA THR A 432 98.30 21.75 90.26
C THR A 432 98.21 23.06 91.06
N MET A 433 97.17 23.87 90.85
CA MET A 433 96.95 25.11 91.62
C MET A 433 96.71 24.80 93.11
N SER A 434 96.01 23.72 93.42
CA SER A 434 95.82 23.25 94.80
C SER A 434 97.14 22.85 95.46
N ALA A 435 98.01 22.13 94.73
CA ALA A 435 99.35 21.78 95.19
C ALA A 435 100.25 23.02 95.40
N ILE A 436 100.20 24.01 94.50
CA ILE A 436 100.93 25.28 94.65
C ILE A 436 100.40 26.07 95.86
N SER A 437 99.09 26.12 96.08
CA SER A 437 98.48 26.77 97.24
C SER A 437 98.92 26.12 98.56
N ALA A 438 98.97 24.79 98.60
CA ALA A 438 99.46 24.04 99.76
C ALA A 438 100.96 24.29 100.02
N SER A 439 101.77 24.31 98.96
CA SER A 439 103.20 24.62 99.05
C SER A 439 103.44 26.06 99.56
N SER A 440 102.70 27.03 99.03
CA SER A 440 102.78 28.44 99.43
C SER A 440 102.40 28.64 100.90
N ARG A 441 101.34 27.98 101.38
CA ARG A 441 100.96 27.98 102.81
C ARG A 441 102.08 27.44 103.70
N ARG A 442 102.70 26.32 103.30
CA ARG A 442 103.82 25.71 104.03
C ARG A 442 105.04 26.63 104.07
N ILE A 443 105.34 27.34 102.98
CA ILE A 443 106.39 28.36 102.98
C ILE A 443 106.03 29.49 103.96
N GLY A 444 104.78 29.96 103.97
CA GLY A 444 104.30 30.97 104.91
C GLY A 444 104.48 30.57 106.38
N GLU A 445 104.22 29.31 106.72
CA GLU A 445 104.47 28.73 108.05
C GLU A 445 105.96 28.75 108.40
N ILE A 446 106.84 28.33 107.47
CA ILE A 446 108.29 28.33 107.66
C ILE A 446 108.81 29.76 107.89
N ILE A 447 108.34 30.72 107.11
CA ILE A 447 108.71 32.14 107.25
C ILE A 447 108.22 32.68 108.60
N GLY A 448 107.06 32.25 109.08
CA GLY A 448 106.59 32.56 110.44
C GLY A 448 107.54 32.03 111.53
N VAL A 449 108.09 30.84 111.37
CA VAL A 449 109.12 30.29 112.27
C VAL A 449 110.41 31.11 112.20
N ILE A 450 110.86 31.51 111.00
CA ILE A 450 112.07 32.33 110.82
C ILE A 450 111.91 33.70 111.47
N ASP A 451 110.76 34.36 111.33
CA ASP A 451 110.45 35.62 112.03
C ASP A 451 110.48 35.41 113.55
N GLY A 452 109.93 34.29 114.05
CA GLY A 452 110.04 33.89 115.45
C GLY A 452 111.49 33.70 115.93
N ILE A 453 112.35 33.05 115.13
CA ILE A 453 113.78 32.89 115.43
C ILE A 453 114.49 34.24 115.43
N ALA A 454 114.18 35.11 114.47
CA ALA A 454 114.75 36.46 114.38
C ALA A 454 114.37 37.30 115.62
N PHE A 455 113.11 37.23 116.07
CA PHE A 455 112.64 37.87 117.30
C PHE A 455 113.38 37.33 118.54
N GLN A 456 113.48 36.00 118.69
CA GLN A 456 114.22 35.37 119.79
C GLN A 456 115.71 35.79 119.78
N THR A 457 116.34 35.82 118.60
CA THR A 457 117.74 36.24 118.43
C THR A 457 117.93 37.72 118.79
N ASN A 458 116.98 38.58 118.44
CA ASN A 458 116.99 40.00 118.82
C ASN A 458 116.89 40.19 120.34
N ILE A 459 116.08 39.38 121.04
CA ILE A 459 115.99 39.40 122.51
C ILE A 459 117.26 38.84 123.16
N LEU A 460 117.82 37.73 122.66
CA LEU A 460 119.09 37.16 123.12
C LEU A 460 120.24 38.15 122.96
N ALA A 461 120.32 38.82 121.82
CA ALA A 461 121.32 39.84 121.52
C ALA A 461 121.17 41.07 122.42
N LEU A 462 119.93 41.49 122.71
CA LEU A 462 119.67 42.54 123.70
C LEU A 462 120.14 42.13 125.10
N ASN A 463 119.82 40.92 125.55
CA ASN A 463 120.27 40.40 126.84
C ASN A 463 121.80 40.32 126.92
N ALA A 464 122.46 39.86 125.85
CA ALA A 464 123.91 39.83 125.75
C ALA A 464 124.54 41.24 125.76
N ALA A 465 123.92 42.22 125.09
CA ALA A 465 124.38 43.61 125.11
C ALA A 465 124.26 44.23 126.51
N VAL A 466 123.21 43.90 127.25
CA VAL A 466 123.02 44.32 128.65
C VAL A 466 124.08 43.69 129.56
N GLU A 467 124.34 42.39 129.45
CA GLU A 467 125.36 41.71 130.26
C GLU A 467 126.79 42.18 129.90
N ALA A 468 127.05 42.47 128.62
CA ALA A 468 128.31 43.07 128.18
C ALA A 468 128.50 44.49 128.73
N ALA A 469 127.45 45.30 128.82
CA ALA A 469 127.49 46.60 129.48
C ALA A 469 127.74 46.47 131.00
N ARG A 470 127.22 45.40 131.62
CA ARG A 470 127.40 45.08 133.04
C ARG A 470 128.83 44.66 133.38
N ALA A 471 129.56 44.04 132.44
CA ALA A 471 130.96 43.64 132.58
C ALA A 471 131.98 44.79 132.39
N GLY A 472 131.54 46.02 132.11
CA GLY A 472 132.40 47.20 132.00
C GLY A 472 133.39 47.14 130.83
N GLU A 473 134.63 47.59 131.02
CA GLU A 473 135.65 47.65 129.95
C GLU A 473 136.00 46.27 129.35
N GLN A 474 135.87 45.19 130.13
CA GLN A 474 136.12 43.82 129.66
C GLN A 474 135.03 43.29 128.70
N GLY A 475 133.85 43.93 128.69
CA GLY A 475 132.70 43.55 127.87
C GLY A 475 132.57 44.29 126.54
N ARG A 476 133.41 45.31 126.23
CA ARG A 476 133.27 46.16 125.03
C ARG A 476 133.23 45.37 123.72
N GLY A 477 134.10 44.35 123.57
CA GLY A 477 134.11 43.49 122.39
C GLY A 477 132.80 42.69 122.23
N PHE A 478 132.27 42.17 123.33
CA PHE A 478 131.00 41.44 123.35
C PHE A 478 129.80 42.36 123.08
N ALA A 479 129.82 43.60 123.56
CA ALA A 479 128.76 44.58 123.31
C ALA A 479 128.63 44.93 121.82
N VAL A 480 129.75 45.07 121.09
CA VAL A 480 129.76 45.32 119.64
C VAL A 480 129.19 44.13 118.88
N VAL A 481 129.62 42.91 119.21
CA VAL A 481 129.08 41.68 118.59
C VAL A 481 127.58 41.54 118.88
N ALA A 482 127.13 41.81 120.11
CA ALA A 482 125.73 41.78 120.47
C ALA A 482 124.89 42.82 119.70
N ALA A 483 125.41 44.03 119.49
CA ALA A 483 124.74 45.04 118.66
C ALA A 483 124.64 44.61 117.18
N GLU A 484 125.68 43.99 116.62
CA GLU A 484 125.70 43.51 115.24
C GLU A 484 124.73 42.32 115.06
N VAL A 485 124.72 41.36 115.99
CA VAL A 485 123.76 40.24 116.00
C VAL A 485 122.32 40.76 116.11
N ARG A 486 122.09 41.81 116.91
CA ARG A 486 120.78 42.45 117.04
C ARG A 486 120.35 43.14 115.74
N SER A 487 121.26 43.85 115.09
CA SER A 487 121.03 44.49 113.78
C SER A 487 120.69 43.44 112.72
N LEU A 488 121.44 42.34 112.67
CA LEU A 488 121.19 41.22 111.76
C LEU A 488 119.84 40.56 112.04
N ALA A 489 119.49 40.34 113.31
CA ALA A 489 118.19 39.80 113.69
C ALA A 489 117.02 40.69 113.25
N ARG A 490 117.14 42.02 113.38
CA ARG A 490 116.12 42.96 112.87
C ARG A 490 116.00 42.89 111.34
N ARG A 491 117.13 42.87 110.63
CA ARG A 491 117.14 42.70 109.16
C ARG A 491 116.51 41.39 108.73
N SER A 492 116.74 40.29 109.45
CA SER A 492 116.12 39.00 109.18
C SER A 492 114.60 39.03 109.40
N ALA A 493 114.12 39.72 110.45
CA ALA A 493 112.70 39.90 110.70
C ALA A 493 112.01 40.75 109.61
N ASP A 494 112.64 41.85 109.20
CA ASP A 494 112.13 42.70 108.12
C ASP A 494 112.03 41.91 106.78
N ALA A 495 113.07 41.15 106.44
CA ALA A 495 113.08 40.29 105.26
C ALA A 495 112.04 39.16 105.35
N ALA A 496 111.90 38.52 106.51
CA ALA A 496 110.88 37.50 106.72
C ALA A 496 109.46 38.08 106.53
N LYS A 497 109.21 39.30 107.03
CA LYS A 497 107.93 39.99 106.85
C LYS A 497 107.64 40.31 105.38
N GLU A 498 108.64 40.76 104.63
CA GLU A 498 108.50 41.02 103.19
C GLU A 498 108.19 39.74 102.40
N ILE A 499 108.90 38.64 102.69
CA ILE A 499 108.62 37.33 102.08
C ILE A 499 107.20 36.86 102.45
N LYS A 500 106.79 37.04 103.70
CA LYS A 500 105.43 36.68 104.15
C LYS A 500 104.35 37.39 103.33
N THR A 501 104.49 38.70 103.12
CA THR A 501 103.57 39.46 102.27
C THR A 501 103.55 38.96 100.83
N LEU A 502 104.71 38.63 100.24
CA LEU A 502 104.77 38.06 98.88
C LEU A 502 104.10 36.67 98.78
N ILE A 503 104.21 35.85 99.82
CA ILE A 503 103.56 34.54 99.89
C ILE A 503 102.04 34.68 100.07
N GLU A 504 101.59 35.64 100.88
CA GLU A 504 100.16 35.96 101.02
C GLU A 504 99.56 36.42 99.67
N ASP A 505 100.22 37.34 98.96
CA ASP A 505 99.82 37.79 97.62
C ASP A 505 99.81 36.65 96.59
N SER A 506 100.85 35.80 96.60
CA SER A 506 100.93 34.63 95.71
C SER A 506 99.79 33.63 95.99
N THR A 507 99.46 33.40 97.27
CA THR A 507 98.37 32.50 97.68
C THR A 507 97.01 33.04 97.21
N GLN A 508 96.80 34.37 97.31
CA GLN A 508 95.59 35.02 96.81
C GLN A 508 95.46 34.88 95.29
N LYS A 509 96.54 35.12 94.53
CA LYS A 509 96.56 34.96 93.07
C LYS A 509 96.31 33.52 92.62
N VAL A 510 96.90 32.54 93.30
CA VAL A 510 96.65 31.11 93.03
C VAL A 510 95.20 30.75 93.31
N THR A 511 94.60 31.29 94.38
CA THR A 511 93.19 31.05 94.70
C THR A 511 92.25 31.63 93.64
N GLN A 512 92.52 32.85 93.17
CA GLN A 512 91.77 33.46 92.06
C GLN A 512 91.95 32.68 90.75
N GLY A 513 93.18 32.28 90.42
CA GLY A 513 93.46 31.44 89.25
C GLY A 513 92.74 30.09 89.31
N SER A 514 92.74 29.43 90.47
CA SER A 514 91.99 28.18 90.67
C SER A 514 90.49 28.36 90.47
N ALA A 515 89.91 29.49 90.90
CA ALA A 515 88.49 29.77 90.69
C ALA A 515 88.17 29.96 89.19
N LEU A 516 89.00 30.68 88.44
CA LEU A 516 88.83 30.89 87.00
C LEU A 516 88.95 29.58 86.21
N VAL A 517 89.92 28.73 86.54
CA VAL A 517 90.10 27.42 85.89
C VAL A 517 88.93 26.49 86.20
N ASN A 518 88.44 26.47 87.45
CA ASN A 518 87.27 25.69 87.81
C ASN A 518 86.02 26.14 87.01
N GLN A 519 85.83 27.46 86.85
CA GLN A 519 84.77 28.00 86.00
C GLN A 519 84.95 27.62 84.52
N ALA A 520 86.18 27.61 84.01
CA ALA A 520 86.45 27.13 82.65
C ALA A 520 86.13 25.63 82.51
N GLY A 521 86.43 24.82 83.55
CA GLY A 521 86.07 23.41 83.62
C GLY A 521 84.55 23.16 83.59
N THR A 522 83.77 23.92 84.36
CA THR A 522 82.30 23.82 84.32
C THR A 522 81.73 24.20 82.95
N THR A 523 82.25 25.27 82.31
CA THR A 523 81.86 25.64 80.95
C THR A 523 82.22 24.56 79.92
N MET A 524 83.34 23.85 80.06
CA MET A 524 83.64 22.69 79.21
C MET A 524 82.62 21.56 79.38
N GLY A 525 82.14 21.32 80.60
CA GLY A 525 81.06 20.36 80.86
C GLY A 525 79.72 20.75 80.22
N GLU A 526 79.38 22.05 80.22
CA GLU A 526 78.21 22.59 79.51
C GLU A 526 78.32 22.43 77.99
N ILE A 527 79.53 22.62 77.42
CA ILE A 527 79.80 22.37 76.00
C ILE A 527 79.58 20.90 75.67
N VAL A 528 80.11 19.96 76.45
CA VAL A 528 79.90 18.51 76.23
C VAL A 528 78.40 18.17 76.24
N THR A 529 77.65 18.73 77.19
CA THR A 529 76.19 18.52 77.28
C THR A 529 75.46 19.08 76.04
N SER A 530 75.86 20.27 75.57
CA SER A 530 75.27 20.91 74.39
C SER A 530 75.60 20.15 73.11
N VAL A 531 76.83 19.67 72.96
CA VAL A 531 77.29 18.82 71.85
C VAL A 531 76.45 17.55 71.77
N LYS A 532 76.22 16.88 72.91
CA LYS A 532 75.36 15.67 72.95
C LYS A 532 73.95 15.95 72.42
N ARG A 533 73.36 17.09 72.79
CA ARG A 533 72.04 17.49 72.29
C ARG A 533 72.03 17.75 70.79
N VAL A 534 73.12 18.29 70.22
CA VAL A 534 73.26 18.46 68.77
C VAL A 534 73.41 17.10 68.07
N THR A 535 74.16 16.15 68.64
CA THR A 535 74.24 14.76 68.14
C THR A 535 72.86 14.12 68.06
N ASP A 536 72.06 14.23 69.12
CA ASP A 536 70.70 13.67 69.15
C ASP A 536 69.83 14.28 68.03
N LEU A 537 69.86 15.61 67.85
CA LEU A 537 69.14 16.30 66.77
C LEU A 537 69.60 15.88 65.37
N MET A 538 70.91 15.68 65.16
CA MET A 538 71.41 15.18 63.88
C MET A 538 70.94 13.75 63.60
N GLY A 539 70.84 12.91 64.64
CA GLY A 539 70.25 11.58 64.55
C GLY A 539 68.77 11.63 64.14
N GLU A 540 67.98 12.51 64.75
CA GLU A 540 66.58 12.73 64.38
C GLU A 540 66.42 13.21 62.93
N ILE A 541 67.25 14.17 62.48
CA ILE A 541 67.21 14.67 61.09
C ILE A 541 67.57 13.57 60.09
N SER A 542 68.60 12.76 60.38
CA SER A 542 68.98 11.63 59.51
C SER A 542 67.87 10.58 59.44
N GLY A 543 67.22 10.28 60.57
CA GLY A 543 66.08 9.36 60.61
C GLY A 543 64.89 9.89 59.80
N ALA A 544 64.49 11.13 60.03
CA ALA A 544 63.40 11.79 59.32
C ALA A 544 63.67 11.89 57.81
N SER A 545 64.91 12.19 57.41
CA SER A 545 65.30 12.26 55.99
C SER A 545 65.22 10.89 55.32
N THR A 546 65.57 9.82 56.03
CA THR A 546 65.45 8.44 55.51
C THR A 546 63.98 8.06 55.31
N GLU A 547 63.11 8.41 56.27
CA GLU A 547 61.67 8.20 56.15
C GLU A 547 61.05 9.00 55.00
N GLN A 548 61.44 10.28 54.86
CA GLN A 548 61.03 11.12 53.73
C GLN A 548 61.45 10.52 52.39
N SER A 549 62.68 9.98 52.28
CA SER A 549 63.14 9.32 51.05
C SER A 549 62.24 8.14 50.68
N SER A 550 61.86 7.31 51.66
CA SER A 550 60.92 6.20 51.45
C SER A 550 59.53 6.68 51.02
N GLY A 551 59.02 7.74 51.65
CA GLY A 551 57.75 8.37 51.25
C GLY A 551 57.78 8.93 49.83
N ILE A 552 58.89 9.56 49.44
CA ILE A 552 59.12 10.09 48.09
C ILE A 552 59.17 8.96 47.06
N GLU A 553 59.81 7.82 47.34
CA GLU A 553 59.76 6.65 46.47
C GLU A 553 58.32 6.15 46.23
N GLN A 554 57.48 6.14 47.27
CA GLN A 554 56.08 5.74 47.12
C GLN A 554 55.30 6.75 46.26
N VAL A 555 55.53 8.05 46.45
CA VAL A 555 54.93 9.08 45.59
C VAL A 555 55.41 8.91 44.14
N ASN A 556 56.70 8.64 43.92
CA ASN A 556 57.26 8.41 42.59
C ASN A 556 56.56 7.23 41.86
N ARG A 557 56.33 6.10 42.55
CA ARG A 557 55.55 4.97 42.00
C ARG A 557 54.12 5.40 41.62
N THR A 558 53.50 6.28 42.40
CA THR A 558 52.16 6.81 42.11
C THR A 558 52.17 7.72 40.88
N VAL A 559 53.20 8.56 40.71
CA VAL A 559 53.37 9.41 39.52
C VAL A 559 53.55 8.54 38.27
N MET A 560 54.36 7.47 38.34
CA MET A 560 54.49 6.52 37.23
C MET A 560 53.16 5.85 36.85
N GLN A 561 52.33 5.50 37.83
CA GLN A 561 51.02 4.92 37.57
C GLN A 561 50.07 5.96 36.92
N LEU A 562 50.14 7.22 37.34
CA LEU A 562 49.38 8.30 36.71
C LEU A 562 49.83 8.55 35.27
N ASP A 563 51.13 8.45 34.97
CA ASP A 563 51.65 8.53 33.61
C ASP A 563 51.10 7.39 32.73
N GLU A 564 51.10 6.14 33.22
CA GLU A 564 50.52 4.99 32.50
C GLU A 564 49.02 5.21 32.18
N VAL A 565 48.25 5.73 33.15
CA VAL A 565 46.84 6.07 32.94
C VAL A 565 46.68 7.21 31.94
N THR A 566 47.56 8.22 31.99
CA THR A 566 47.55 9.36 31.06
C THR A 566 47.82 8.90 29.62
N GLN A 567 48.77 8.00 29.42
CA GLN A 567 49.05 7.39 28.11
C GLN A 567 47.88 6.52 27.61
N ARG A 568 47.24 5.75 28.50
CA ARG A 568 46.02 5.01 28.14
C ARG A 568 44.88 5.93 27.76
N ASN A 569 44.71 7.06 28.44
CA ASN A 569 43.68 8.05 28.09
C ASN A 569 43.94 8.62 26.70
N ALA A 570 45.19 8.92 26.35
CA ALA A 570 45.54 9.36 24.99
C ALA A 570 45.15 8.32 23.92
N ALA A 571 45.48 7.04 24.15
CA ALA A 571 45.07 5.96 23.25
C ALA A 571 43.54 5.81 23.16
N LEU A 572 42.82 5.91 24.28
CA LEU A 572 41.36 5.85 24.32
C LEU A 572 40.73 7.03 23.57
N VAL A 573 41.33 8.22 23.65
CA VAL A 573 40.88 9.41 22.89
C VAL A 573 41.02 9.16 21.39
N GLU A 574 42.12 8.57 20.92
CA GLU A 574 42.29 8.20 19.52
C GLU A 574 41.25 7.16 19.06
N GLU A 575 41.07 6.09 19.83
CA GLU A 575 40.09 5.04 19.54
C GLU A 575 38.65 5.58 19.50
N ALA A 576 38.27 6.38 20.50
CA ALA A 576 36.94 6.95 20.59
C ALA A 576 36.69 7.98 19.46
N THR A 577 37.71 8.73 19.04
CA THR A 577 37.61 9.66 17.92
C THR A 577 37.44 8.93 16.60
N ALA A 578 38.16 7.81 16.41
CA ALA A 578 37.97 6.94 15.25
C ALA A 578 36.55 6.33 15.24
N ALA A 579 36.05 5.89 16.39
CA ALA A 579 34.69 5.36 16.51
C ALA A 579 33.62 6.42 16.21
N ALA A 580 33.77 7.65 16.72
CA ALA A 580 32.86 8.76 16.45
C ALA A 580 32.83 9.12 14.95
N ARG A 581 33.99 9.17 14.28
CA ARG A 581 34.07 9.38 12.83
C ARG A 581 33.40 8.25 12.04
N SER A 582 33.60 6.99 12.46
CA SER A 582 32.93 5.86 11.81
C SER A 582 31.41 5.92 11.96
N LEU A 583 30.90 6.33 13.13
CA LEU A 583 29.46 6.54 13.33
C LEU A 583 28.92 7.69 12.46
N GLU A 584 29.69 8.78 12.31
CA GLU A 584 29.33 9.89 11.42
C GLU A 584 29.27 9.43 9.95
N GLU A 585 30.26 8.66 9.49
CA GLU A 585 30.26 8.08 8.13
C GLU A 585 29.09 7.12 7.91
N GLN A 586 28.81 6.24 8.88
CA GLN A 586 27.67 5.32 8.81
C GLN A 586 26.33 6.08 8.78
N ALA A 587 26.18 7.11 9.61
CA ALA A 587 25.01 7.98 9.60
C ALA A 587 24.87 8.70 8.25
N GLY A 588 25.96 9.20 7.67
CA GLY A 588 25.97 9.79 6.32
C GLY A 588 25.58 8.80 5.22
N GLY A 589 26.06 7.55 5.32
CA GLY A 589 25.67 6.47 4.42
C GLY A 589 24.18 6.13 4.50
N LEU A 590 23.64 6.02 5.72
CA LEU A 590 22.21 5.82 5.98
C LEU A 590 21.36 7.00 5.49
N ALA A 591 21.80 8.24 5.73
CA ALA A 591 21.14 9.44 5.21
C ALA A 591 21.02 9.38 3.69
N THR A 592 22.11 9.02 3.00
CA THR A 592 22.16 8.91 1.54
C THR A 592 21.27 7.80 1.02
N ALA A 593 21.28 6.62 1.66
CA ALA A 593 20.45 5.49 1.28
C ALA A 593 18.95 5.81 1.41
N VAL A 594 18.57 6.56 2.44
CA VAL A 594 17.19 6.95 2.71
C VAL A 594 16.76 8.17 1.88
N ALA A 595 17.69 9.01 1.42
CA ALA A 595 17.41 10.19 0.60
C ALA A 595 16.81 9.86 -0.78
N VAL A 596 16.92 8.61 -1.25
CA VAL A 596 16.22 8.13 -2.45
C VAL A 596 14.70 8.23 -2.28
N PHE A 597 14.20 8.05 -1.05
CA PHE A 597 12.78 8.14 -0.77
C PHE A 597 12.33 9.60 -0.66
N ARG A 598 11.44 10.01 -1.56
CA ARG A 598 10.79 11.33 -1.51
C ARG A 598 9.61 11.23 -0.56
N ILE A 599 9.66 12.01 0.50
CA ILE A 599 8.56 12.18 1.45
C ILE A 599 8.02 13.60 1.32
N GLU A 600 6.74 13.77 1.63
CA GLU A 600 6.17 15.11 1.70
C GLU A 600 6.90 15.84 2.84
N PRO A 601 7.52 17.00 2.60
CA PRO A 601 8.17 17.73 3.67
C PRO A 601 7.09 18.00 4.71
N ALA A 602 7.29 17.48 5.93
CA ALA A 602 6.35 17.64 7.02
C ALA A 602 6.01 19.13 7.11
N ARG A 603 4.82 19.50 6.62
CA ARG A 603 4.38 20.88 6.55
C ARG A 603 4.44 21.38 7.98
N ALA A 604 5.38 22.27 8.25
CA ALA A 604 5.70 22.74 9.59
C ALA A 604 4.42 23.27 10.25
N ALA A 605 3.78 22.43 11.06
CA ALA A 605 2.76 22.82 12.02
C ALA A 605 3.49 23.48 13.20
N HIS A 606 4.12 24.62 12.93
CA HIS A 606 4.73 25.54 13.88
C HIS A 606 4.22 26.96 13.56
N ALA A 607 2.93 27.16 13.80
CA ALA A 607 2.32 28.48 13.96
C ALA A 607 1.22 28.36 15.02
N GLY A 608 1.63 28.07 16.25
CA GLY A 608 0.77 28.03 17.42
C GLY A 608 1.61 28.42 18.62
N GLY A 609 1.97 29.71 18.70
CA GLY A 609 2.69 30.29 19.82
C GLY A 609 1.88 30.18 21.11
N GLY A 610 2.08 29.09 21.84
CA GLY A 610 1.71 28.98 23.25
C GLY A 610 2.87 29.48 24.08
N ASN A 611 2.71 30.68 24.66
CA ASN A 611 3.58 31.22 25.71
C ASN A 611 3.84 30.14 26.78
N VAL A 612 5.07 29.65 26.86
CA VAL A 612 5.56 28.96 28.06
C VAL A 612 6.44 29.95 28.81
N THR A 613 5.87 30.53 29.85
CA THR A 613 6.58 31.34 30.85
C THR A 613 7.66 30.48 31.52
N PRO A 614 8.94 30.91 31.57
CA PRO A 614 9.96 30.15 32.26
C PRO A 614 9.84 30.42 33.78
N LEU A 615 9.51 29.38 34.54
CA LEU A 615 9.68 29.40 35.99
C LEU A 615 11.17 29.26 36.32
N LEU A 616 11.75 30.35 36.80
CA LEU A 616 13.10 30.45 37.32
C LEU A 616 13.31 29.52 38.53
N ARG A 617 14.20 28.56 38.32
CA ARG A 617 15.24 28.00 39.20
C ARG A 617 15.33 28.61 40.62
N SER A 618 15.18 27.79 41.67
CA SER A 618 15.66 28.08 43.02
C SER A 618 16.69 27.06 43.49
N ALA A 619 17.88 27.59 43.83
CA ALA A 619 18.92 27.17 44.78
C ALA A 619 19.37 25.71 44.87
N SER A 620 20.63 25.50 44.49
CA SER A 620 21.51 24.38 44.87
C SER A 620 21.92 24.45 46.35
N SER A 621 21.90 23.29 47.00
CA SER A 621 22.68 22.92 48.19
C SER A 621 24.12 22.58 47.85
#